data_AF-A0A959XP17-F1
#
_entry.id   AF-A0A959XP17-F1
#
_cell.length_a   1.000
_cell.length_b   1.000
_cell.length_c   1.000
_cell.angle_alpha   90.00
_cell.angle_beta   90.00
_cell.angle_gamma   90.00
#
_symmetry.space_group_name_H-M   'P 1'
#
loop_
_entity.id
_entity.type
_entity.pdbx_description
1 polymer ?
#
loop_
_entity_poly.entity_id
_entity_poly.type
_entity_poly.pdbx_seq_one_letter_code
_entity_poly.pdbx_strand_id
1 'polypeptide(L)'
;MRKIFLPLVVASLTCTTAIAQQSVTKPVATETKAGSATDELTHQKRQLSGELKGAMSQAESLTKRAMDLSSTASGADLEKYTAAAEALKGIQARVTEQLDLVNKATEADSKSVFSTAREQIGSFRKELDEQKSLLTPSGTEKVPMAK
;
A
#
# COMPACT_ATOMS: atom_id res chain seq x y z
N MET A 1 -32.86 -26.47 -31.75
CA MET A 1 -32.54 -25.91 -33.08
C MET A 1 -33.33 -24.62 -33.30
N ARG A 2 -32.68 -23.49 -33.61
CA ARG A 2 -33.08 -22.48 -34.62
C ARG A 2 -32.13 -21.28 -34.56
N LYS A 3 -31.78 -20.74 -35.72
CA LYS A 3 -30.83 -19.63 -35.92
C LYS A 3 -31.61 -18.36 -36.25
N ILE A 4 -31.23 -17.20 -35.70
CA ILE A 4 -31.46 -15.85 -36.27
C ILE A 4 -30.20 -15.05 -35.90
N PHE A 5 -29.24 -14.81 -36.81
CA PHE A 5 -29.16 -13.71 -37.80
C PHE A 5 -28.96 -12.31 -37.19
N LEU A 6 -27.77 -11.72 -37.45
CA LEU A 6 -27.51 -10.27 -37.35
C LEU A 6 -28.33 -9.50 -38.39
N PRO A 7 -28.58 -8.20 -38.17
CA PRO A 7 -28.00 -7.25 -39.12
C PRO A 7 -27.39 -5.97 -38.51
N LEU A 8 -26.50 -5.40 -39.33
CA LEU A 8 -25.74 -4.15 -39.22
C LEU A 8 -26.60 -2.90 -39.53
N VAL A 9 -26.50 -1.84 -38.71
CA VAL A 9 -26.88 -0.43 -39.01
C VAL A 9 -25.94 0.46 -38.18
N VAL A 10 -24.90 1.13 -38.70
CA VAL A 10 -24.85 2.32 -39.60
C VAL A 10 -25.31 3.64 -38.95
N ALA A 11 -24.30 4.42 -38.53
CA ALA A 11 -24.17 5.89 -38.49
C ALA A 11 -25.32 6.79 -37.98
N SER A 12 -24.96 7.70 -37.08
CA SER A 12 -25.48 9.08 -37.09
C SER A 12 -24.41 10.06 -36.60
N LEU A 13 -24.25 11.13 -37.37
CA LEU A 13 -23.27 12.20 -37.23
C LEU A 13 -23.91 13.37 -36.47
N THR A 14 -23.23 13.95 -35.47
CA THR A 14 -23.60 15.26 -34.92
C THR A 14 -22.39 16.20 -34.89
N CYS A 15 -22.58 17.36 -35.50
CA CYS A 15 -21.55 18.37 -35.75
C CYS A 15 -21.56 19.45 -34.66
N THR A 16 -20.38 19.88 -34.20
CA THR A 16 -19.90 21.29 -34.17
C THR A 16 -20.82 22.34 -33.48
N THR A 17 -20.40 23.04 -32.42
CA THR A 17 -19.42 24.16 -32.37
C THR A 17 -19.03 24.40 -30.89
N ALA A 18 -17.81 24.80 -30.52
CA ALA A 18 -17.30 26.19 -30.44
C ALA A 18 -16.06 26.20 -29.48
N ILE A 19 -15.16 27.19 -29.31
CA ILE A 19 -14.70 28.38 -30.07
C ILE A 19 -13.33 28.82 -29.45
N ALA A 20 -12.43 29.42 -30.24
CA ALA A 20 -11.19 30.14 -29.85
C ALA A 20 -10.05 29.33 -29.16
N GLN A 21 -8.76 29.67 -29.30
CA GLN A 21 -8.11 30.82 -29.97
C GLN A 21 -6.72 30.41 -30.51
N GLN A 22 -6.30 30.94 -31.67
CA GLN A 22 -4.97 30.68 -32.22
C GLN A 22 -3.88 31.47 -31.49
N SER A 23 -2.75 30.83 -31.18
CA SER A 23 -1.45 31.48 -31.19
C SER A 23 -0.37 30.49 -31.66
N VAL A 24 0.48 30.95 -32.58
CA VAL A 24 1.38 30.07 -33.34
C VAL A 24 2.60 29.70 -32.50
N THR A 25 2.71 28.43 -32.12
CA THR A 25 4.00 27.77 -31.86
C THR A 25 4.01 26.42 -32.56
N LYS A 26 5.22 25.92 -32.88
CA LYS A 26 5.44 24.67 -33.63
C LYS A 26 4.68 23.51 -32.98
N PRO A 27 4.20 22.51 -33.75
CA PRO A 27 3.75 21.26 -33.15
C PRO A 27 4.96 20.57 -32.51
N VAL A 28 5.19 20.86 -31.23
CA VAL A 28 5.87 19.90 -30.35
C VAL A 28 4.97 18.69 -30.38
N ALA A 29 5.46 17.63 -31.00
CA ALA A 29 4.86 16.31 -30.88
C ALA A 29 4.77 16.04 -29.38
N THR A 30 3.56 16.19 -28.83
CA THR A 30 3.27 15.68 -27.50
C THR A 30 3.14 14.19 -27.72
N GLU A 31 4.29 13.53 -27.79
CA GLU A 31 4.39 12.09 -27.70
C GLU A 31 3.67 11.74 -26.40
N THR A 32 2.41 11.32 -26.55
CA THR A 32 1.71 10.57 -25.52
C THR A 32 2.45 9.26 -25.50
N LYS A 33 3.59 9.26 -24.79
CA LYS A 33 4.48 8.14 -24.65
C LYS A 33 3.65 7.08 -23.95
N ALA A 34 3.10 6.17 -24.76
CA ALA A 34 2.53 4.95 -24.26
C ALA A 34 3.65 4.27 -23.48
N GLY A 35 3.59 4.41 -22.16
CA GLY A 35 4.44 3.63 -21.26
C GLY A 35 4.22 2.19 -21.67
N SER A 36 5.32 1.49 -22.01
CA SER A 36 5.22 0.09 -22.34
C SER A 36 4.58 -0.65 -21.17
N ALA A 37 3.95 -1.82 -21.41
CA ALA A 37 3.40 -2.63 -20.32
C ALA A 37 4.45 -2.88 -19.21
N THR A 38 5.72 -2.97 -19.62
CA THR A 38 6.91 -3.08 -18.77
C THR A 38 7.22 -1.80 -17.97
N ASP A 39 6.99 -0.60 -18.50
CA ASP A 39 7.11 0.67 -17.75
C ASP A 39 6.06 0.75 -16.64
N GLU A 40 4.80 0.42 -16.96
CA GLU A 40 3.69 0.40 -15.99
C GLU A 40 3.91 -0.66 -14.90
N LEU A 41 4.33 -1.88 -15.28
CA LEU A 41 4.75 -2.93 -14.36
C LEU A 41 5.84 -2.42 -13.41
N THR A 42 6.86 -1.75 -13.96
CA THR A 42 7.97 -1.19 -13.18
C THR A 42 7.51 -0.09 -12.23
N HIS A 43 6.55 0.74 -12.65
CA HIS A 43 5.95 1.77 -11.80
C HIS A 43 5.18 1.15 -10.63
N GLN A 44 4.29 0.19 -10.89
CA GLN A 44 3.49 -0.47 -9.86
C GLN A 44 4.36 -1.26 -8.86
N LYS A 45 5.42 -1.95 -9.32
CA LYS A 45 6.43 -2.55 -8.42
C LYS A 45 7.05 -1.53 -7.48
N ARG A 46 7.52 -0.39 -8.02
CA ARG A 46 8.16 0.66 -7.21
C ARG A 46 7.21 1.25 -6.18
N GLN A 47 5.95 1.50 -6.55
CA GLN A 47 4.93 1.98 -5.62
C GLN A 47 4.72 0.97 -4.48
N LEU A 48 4.36 -0.28 -4.82
CA LEU A 48 4.01 -1.30 -3.82
C LEU A 48 5.20 -1.66 -2.92
N SER A 49 6.40 -1.82 -3.48
CA SER A 49 7.62 -2.03 -2.69
C SER A 49 7.98 -0.80 -1.84
N GLY A 50 7.58 0.41 -2.24
CA GLY A 50 7.69 1.62 -1.41
C GLY A 50 6.72 1.60 -0.22
N GLU A 51 5.45 1.26 -0.46
CA GLU A 51 4.43 1.15 0.59
C GLU A 51 4.75 0.01 1.59
N LEU A 52 5.23 -1.14 1.11
CA LEU A 52 5.70 -2.25 1.94
C LEU A 52 6.95 -1.88 2.76
N LYS A 53 7.91 -1.15 2.20
CA LYS A 53 9.04 -0.59 2.96
C LYS A 53 8.61 0.41 4.04
N GLY A 54 7.57 1.20 3.76
CA GLY A 54 6.95 2.07 4.77
C GLY A 54 6.36 1.27 5.94
N ALA A 55 5.59 0.22 5.63
CA ALA A 55 5.04 -0.70 6.65
C ALA A 55 6.15 -1.41 7.43
N MET A 56 7.23 -1.84 6.77
CA MET A 56 8.41 -2.44 7.41
C MET A 56 9.04 -1.48 8.42
N SER A 57 9.35 -0.25 8.00
CA SER A 57 10.00 0.74 8.86
C SER A 57 9.12 1.14 10.06
N GLN A 58 7.79 1.19 9.86
CA GLN A 58 6.84 1.35 10.97
C GLN A 58 6.89 0.14 11.92
N ALA A 59 6.91 -1.09 11.41
CA ALA A 59 7.01 -2.31 12.22
C ALA A 59 8.32 -2.37 13.02
N GLU A 60 9.45 -2.03 12.41
CA GLU A 60 10.77 -1.94 13.07
C GLU A 60 10.76 -0.90 14.19
N SER A 61 10.25 0.31 13.92
CA SER A 61 10.15 1.40 14.89
C SER A 61 9.27 1.02 16.10
N LEU A 62 8.11 0.41 15.84
CA LEU A 62 7.24 -0.10 16.90
C LEU A 62 7.89 -1.27 17.66
N THR A 63 8.62 -2.17 16.99
CA THR A 63 9.31 -3.29 17.65
C THR A 63 10.38 -2.78 18.59
N LYS A 64 11.17 -1.79 18.15
CA LYS A 64 12.15 -1.13 19.00
C LYS A 64 11.49 -0.50 20.22
N ARG A 65 10.41 0.27 20.03
CA ARG A 65 9.63 0.86 21.12
C ARG A 65 9.06 -0.18 22.09
N ALA A 66 8.58 -1.32 21.59
CA ALA A 66 8.10 -2.43 22.42
C ALA A 66 9.23 -3.04 23.26
N MET A 67 10.41 -3.25 22.67
CA MET A 67 11.59 -3.71 23.40
C MET A 67 12.06 -2.67 24.44
N ASP A 68 12.13 -1.39 24.07
CA ASP A 68 12.51 -0.28 24.97
C ASP A 68 11.55 -0.22 26.18
N LEU A 69 10.23 -0.33 25.95
CA LEU A 69 9.23 -0.40 27.03
C LEU A 69 9.36 -1.68 27.86
N SER A 70 9.57 -2.84 27.24
CA SER A 70 9.80 -4.10 27.97
C SER A 70 11.04 -4.06 28.86
N SER A 71 12.07 -3.27 28.49
CA SER A 71 13.30 -3.15 29.29
C SER A 71 13.12 -2.41 30.62
N THR A 72 12.02 -1.66 30.78
CA THR A 72 11.70 -0.89 31.99
C THR A 72 10.40 -1.33 32.67
N ALA A 73 9.59 -2.15 32.02
CA ALA A 73 8.34 -2.71 32.55
C ALA A 73 8.57 -3.92 33.46
N SER A 74 7.52 -4.31 34.20
CA SER A 74 7.50 -5.54 35.01
C SER A 74 6.09 -6.15 35.04
N GLY A 75 5.99 -7.42 35.43
CA GLY A 75 4.72 -8.14 35.52
C GLY A 75 3.93 -8.14 34.19
N ALA A 76 2.64 -7.86 34.26
CA ALA A 76 1.74 -7.90 33.11
C ALA A 76 2.12 -6.92 31.97
N ASP A 77 2.73 -5.77 32.28
CA ASP A 77 3.18 -4.84 31.25
C ASP A 77 4.41 -5.35 30.49
N LEU A 78 5.33 -6.06 31.18
CA LEU A 78 6.44 -6.73 30.54
C LEU A 78 5.93 -7.78 29.54
N GLU A 79 5.02 -8.66 29.98
CA GLU A 79 4.40 -9.68 29.12
C GLU A 79 3.70 -9.06 27.91
N LYS A 80 2.91 -7.99 28.12
CA LYS A 80 2.25 -7.22 27.07
C LYS A 80 3.24 -6.66 26.04
N TYR A 81 4.32 -6.02 26.48
CA TYR A 81 5.29 -5.41 25.56
C TYR A 81 6.15 -6.44 24.83
N THR A 82 6.51 -7.56 25.48
CA THR A 82 7.17 -8.69 24.81
C THR A 82 6.26 -9.32 23.75
N ALA A 83 5.00 -9.59 24.07
CA ALA A 83 4.02 -10.12 23.10
C ALA A 83 3.80 -9.17 21.91
N ALA A 84 3.73 -7.86 22.16
CA ALA A 84 3.66 -6.85 21.10
C ALA A 84 4.90 -6.88 20.19
N ALA A 85 6.11 -6.99 20.76
CA ALA A 85 7.35 -7.10 20.01
C ALA A 85 7.39 -8.37 19.14
N GLU A 86 6.86 -9.50 19.62
CA GLU A 86 6.74 -10.74 18.87
C GLU A 86 5.72 -10.64 17.73
N ALA A 87 4.54 -10.07 17.99
CA ALA A 87 3.53 -9.80 16.97
C ALA A 87 4.08 -8.92 15.84
N LEU A 88 4.83 -7.88 16.18
CA LEU A 88 5.47 -6.98 15.22
C LEU A 88 6.57 -7.67 14.37
N LYS A 89 7.35 -8.59 14.95
CA LYS A 89 8.27 -9.46 14.17
C LYS A 89 7.49 -10.36 13.20
N GLY A 90 6.32 -10.87 13.60
CA GLY A 90 5.41 -11.60 12.73
C GLY A 90 4.82 -10.75 11.58
N ILE A 91 4.64 -9.45 11.78
CA ILE A 91 4.30 -8.50 10.71
C ILE A 91 5.50 -8.29 9.78
N GLN A 92 6.71 -8.06 10.31
CA GLN A 92 7.94 -7.90 9.50
C GLN A 92 8.20 -9.10 8.59
N ALA A 93 8.02 -10.33 9.08
CA ALA A 93 8.17 -11.54 8.27
C ALA A 93 7.21 -11.53 7.05
N ARG A 94 5.91 -11.28 7.27
CA ARG A 94 4.89 -11.21 6.21
C ARG A 94 5.10 -10.05 5.24
N VAL A 95 5.53 -8.88 5.73
CA VAL A 95 5.89 -7.73 4.86
C VAL A 95 7.10 -8.08 3.98
N THR A 96 8.09 -8.81 4.52
CA THR A 96 9.27 -9.27 3.76
C THR A 96 8.88 -10.22 2.64
N GLU A 97 8.05 -11.23 2.95
CA GLU A 97 7.51 -12.19 1.98
C GLU A 97 6.72 -11.47 0.87
N GLN A 98 5.81 -10.57 1.23
CA GLN A 98 5.02 -9.82 0.26
C GLN A 98 5.87 -8.89 -0.64
N LEU A 99 6.96 -8.34 -0.10
CA LEU A 99 7.92 -7.50 -0.83
C LEU A 99 8.78 -8.33 -1.79
N ASP A 100 9.16 -9.54 -1.42
CA ASP A 100 9.83 -10.49 -2.31
C ASP A 100 8.93 -10.89 -3.49
N LEU A 101 7.65 -11.22 -3.21
CA LEU A 101 6.65 -11.51 -4.24
C LEU A 101 6.46 -10.34 -5.22
N VAL A 102 6.28 -9.11 -4.73
CA VAL A 102 6.13 -7.91 -5.58
C VAL A 102 7.37 -7.67 -6.44
N ASN A 103 8.57 -7.85 -5.89
CA ASN A 103 9.82 -7.67 -6.64
C ASN A 103 9.99 -8.75 -7.72
N LYS A 104 9.63 -10.01 -7.43
CA LYS A 104 9.73 -11.15 -8.35
C LYS A 104 8.62 -11.22 -9.40
N ALA A 105 7.50 -10.52 -9.20
CA ALA A 105 6.32 -10.57 -10.07
C ALA A 105 6.66 -10.37 -11.56
N THR A 106 6.06 -11.15 -12.44
CA THR A 106 6.23 -11.08 -13.90
C THR A 106 5.00 -10.45 -14.57
N GLU A 107 5.08 -10.14 -15.86
CA GLU A 107 3.89 -9.66 -16.60
C GLU A 107 2.72 -10.66 -16.53
N ALA A 108 2.99 -11.97 -16.39
CA ALA A 108 1.97 -13.02 -16.31
C ALA A 108 1.23 -13.09 -14.96
N ASP A 109 1.90 -12.82 -13.84
CA ASP A 109 1.34 -12.96 -12.48
C ASP A 109 1.06 -11.62 -11.77
N SER A 110 1.68 -10.53 -12.23
CA SER A 110 1.68 -9.21 -11.58
C SER A 110 0.31 -8.71 -11.16
N LYS A 111 -0.72 -8.88 -12.01
CA LYS A 111 -2.09 -8.46 -11.69
C LYS A 111 -2.62 -9.13 -10.42
N SER A 112 -2.32 -10.42 -10.21
CA SER A 112 -2.71 -11.16 -9.01
C SER A 112 -1.85 -10.73 -7.83
N VAL A 113 -0.52 -10.76 -7.99
CA VAL A 113 0.44 -10.41 -6.92
C VAL A 113 0.21 -8.99 -6.39
N PHE A 114 -0.11 -8.03 -7.26
CA PHE A 114 -0.37 -6.65 -6.89
C PHE A 114 -1.75 -6.42 -6.27
N SER A 115 -2.76 -7.24 -6.58
CA SER A 115 -4.04 -7.19 -5.85
C SER A 115 -3.82 -7.64 -4.41
N THR A 116 -3.21 -8.82 -4.24
CA THR A 116 -2.87 -9.37 -2.92
C THR A 116 -1.96 -8.42 -2.14
N ALA A 117 -0.96 -7.82 -2.78
CA ALA A 117 -0.09 -6.83 -2.12
C ALA A 117 -0.87 -5.62 -1.59
N ARG A 118 -1.82 -5.06 -2.35
CA ARG A 118 -2.65 -3.93 -1.91
C ARG A 118 -3.54 -4.30 -0.73
N GLU A 119 -4.15 -5.48 -0.76
CA GLU A 119 -4.96 -6.03 0.33
C GLU A 119 -4.11 -6.24 1.60
N GLN A 120 -2.93 -6.85 1.47
CA GLN A 120 -1.98 -7.09 2.56
C GLN A 120 -1.41 -5.79 3.15
N ILE A 121 -1.04 -4.80 2.32
CA ILE A 121 -0.65 -3.45 2.81
C ILE A 121 -1.77 -2.84 3.67
N GLY A 122 -3.05 -3.03 3.28
CA GLY A 122 -4.20 -2.62 4.06
C GLY A 122 -4.33 -3.36 5.41
N SER A 123 -4.04 -4.66 5.45
CA SER A 123 -4.01 -5.45 6.70
C SER A 123 -2.87 -5.00 7.60
N PHE A 124 -1.64 -4.97 7.08
CA PHE A 124 -0.44 -4.58 7.83
C PHE A 124 -0.59 -3.19 8.46
N ARG A 125 -1.15 -2.20 7.75
CA ARG A 125 -1.41 -0.87 8.32
C ARG A 125 -2.34 -0.92 9.54
N LYS A 126 -3.43 -1.69 9.48
CA LYS A 126 -4.36 -1.86 10.61
C LYS A 126 -3.68 -2.53 11.80
N GLU A 127 -3.02 -3.67 11.55
CA GLU A 127 -2.29 -4.41 12.58
C GLU A 127 -1.18 -3.53 13.23
N LEU A 128 -0.48 -2.71 12.45
CA LEU A 128 0.52 -1.78 12.95
C LEU A 128 -0.08 -0.62 13.76
N ASP A 129 -1.26 -0.10 13.39
CA ASP A 129 -1.95 0.92 14.17
C ASP A 129 -2.56 0.35 15.47
N GLU A 130 -3.02 -0.90 15.48
CA GLU A 130 -3.42 -1.64 16.69
C GLU A 130 -2.23 -1.78 17.66
N GLN A 131 -1.08 -2.27 17.18
CA GLN A 131 0.13 -2.37 18.00
C GLN A 131 0.64 -1.01 18.48
N LYS A 132 0.59 0.03 17.63
CA LYS A 132 0.92 1.42 18.01
C LYS A 132 0.01 1.95 19.12
N SER A 133 -1.26 1.59 19.10
CA SER A 133 -2.21 1.93 20.17
C SER A 133 -1.82 1.28 21.49
N LEU A 134 -1.51 -0.03 21.48
CA LEU A 134 -1.06 -0.80 22.65
C LEU A 134 0.25 -0.28 23.26
N LEU A 135 1.16 0.20 22.41
CA LEU A 135 2.48 0.75 22.78
C LEU A 135 2.47 2.25 23.11
N THR A 136 1.32 2.91 22.98
CA THR A 136 1.13 4.28 23.45
C THR A 136 0.63 4.22 24.89
N PRO A 137 1.39 4.73 25.88
CA PRO A 137 0.88 4.78 27.24
C PRO A 137 -0.35 5.68 27.28
N SER A 138 -1.52 5.09 27.50
CA SER A 138 -2.73 5.81 27.82
C SER A 138 -2.46 6.60 29.11
N GLY A 139 -2.51 7.92 29.03
CA GLY A 139 -2.09 8.86 30.09
C GLY A 139 -3.03 8.90 31.31
N THR A 140 -3.28 7.74 31.92
CA THR A 140 -4.19 7.54 33.05
C THR A 140 -3.49 7.09 34.32
N GLU A 141 -2.16 7.05 34.35
CA GLU A 141 -1.42 7.07 35.62
C GLU A 141 -1.18 8.54 36.04
N LYS A 142 -2.20 9.11 36.69
CA LYS A 142 -1.97 10.29 37.53
C LYS A 142 -1.02 9.86 38.65
N VAL A 143 0.26 10.20 38.53
CA VAL A 143 1.21 10.13 39.65
C VAL A 143 0.55 10.82 40.84
N PRO A 144 0.23 10.10 41.94
CA PRO A 144 -0.26 10.75 43.13
C PRO A 144 0.90 11.54 43.73
N MET A 145 0.90 12.87 43.53
CA MET A 145 1.77 13.75 44.31
C MET A 145 1.39 13.56 45.78
N ALA A 146 2.25 12.84 46.51
CA ALA A 146 2.19 12.79 47.96
C ALA A 146 2.35 14.22 48.50
N LYS A 147 1.54 14.56 49.50
CA LYS A 147 1.57 15.84 50.22
C LYS A 147 2.82 15.99 51.07
#